data_AF-A0A259S1Z0-F1
#
_entry.id   AF-A0A259S1Z0-F1
#
_cell.length_a   1.000
_cell.length_b   1.000
_cell.length_c   1.000
_cell.angle_alpha   90.00
_cell.angle_beta   90.00
_cell.angle_gamma   90.00
#
_symmetry.space_group_name_H-M   'P 1'
#
loop_
_entity.id
_entity.type
_entity.pdbx_description
1 polymer ?
#
loop_
_entity_poly.entity_id
_entity_poly.type
_entity_poly.pdbx_seq_one_letter_code
_entity_poly.pdbx_strand_id
1 'polypeptide(L)'
;TELSWRGFWMPQDGHAVFSPFEGWLSAMPYWAQLMGLPGWLGLVVLALLVLLFAAALIFGPGVRRLGPEIRLFAASYVLYLLAVFFPQSSTLRLLFPLAPLWGAVGWRRSWWLRGAVLLACIGLQALWIANVYGFANTFWRVP
;
A
#
# COMPACT_ATOMS: atom_id res chain seq x y z
N THR A 1 19.82 3.95 5.57
CA THR A 1 19.13 2.92 6.39
C THR A 1 17.66 3.32 6.54
N GLU A 2 16.74 2.42 6.90
CA GLU A 2 15.30 2.79 7.03
C GLU A 2 15.09 4.04 7.91
N LEU A 3 15.84 4.13 9.02
CA LEU A 3 15.88 5.27 9.93
C LEU A 3 16.31 6.60 9.28
N SER A 4 17.31 6.57 8.39
CA SER A 4 17.78 7.79 7.70
C SER A 4 16.75 8.33 6.70
N TRP A 5 15.89 7.45 6.15
CA TRP A 5 14.82 7.85 5.23
C TRP A 5 13.54 8.25 5.96
N ARG A 6 13.20 7.57 7.08
CA ARG A 6 12.06 7.92 7.94
C ARG A 6 12.21 9.32 8.55
N GLY A 7 13.42 9.71 8.90
CA GLY A 7 13.74 11.02 9.46
C GLY A 7 13.41 12.22 8.55
N PHE A 8 13.18 12.01 7.25
CA PHE A 8 12.68 13.07 6.35
C PHE A 8 11.17 13.29 6.43
N TRP A 9 10.43 12.27 6.88
CA TRP A 9 8.96 12.28 6.92
C TRP A 9 8.39 12.53 8.31
N MET A 10 9.16 12.23 9.37
CA MET A 10 8.70 12.37 10.76
C MET A 10 9.43 13.48 11.52
N PRO A 11 8.77 14.17 12.47
CA PRO A 11 9.42 15.09 13.39
C PRO A 11 10.60 14.41 14.10
N GLN A 12 11.76 15.06 14.10
CA GLN A 12 13.01 14.52 14.63
C GLN A 12 13.09 14.74 16.15
N ASP A 13 12.18 14.14 16.90
CA ASP A 13 12.09 14.33 18.36
C ASP A 13 12.99 13.34 19.15
N GLY A 14 13.79 12.52 18.47
CA GLY A 14 14.72 11.58 19.11
C GLY A 14 15.47 10.66 18.14
N HIS A 15 16.44 9.90 18.66
CA HIS A 15 17.11 8.84 17.93
C HIS A 15 16.08 7.79 17.51
N ALA A 16 15.70 7.77 16.23
CA ALA A 16 14.79 6.76 15.73
C ALA A 16 15.40 5.37 15.96
N VAL A 17 14.76 4.56 16.80
CA VAL A 17 15.12 3.16 17.05
C VAL A 17 14.24 2.31 16.14
N PHE A 18 14.82 1.35 15.44
CA PHE A 18 14.05 0.44 14.60
C PHE A 18 13.25 -0.53 15.50
N SER A 19 11.92 -0.43 15.46
CA SER A 19 11.02 -1.43 16.00
C SER A 19 10.19 -2.05 14.88
N PRO A 20 10.09 -3.39 14.78
CA PRO A 20 9.20 -4.03 13.82
C PRO A 20 7.77 -3.47 13.91
N PHE A 21 7.12 -3.30 12.75
CA PHE A 21 5.75 -2.80 12.57
C PHE A 21 5.53 -1.31 12.87
N GLU A 22 6.43 -0.66 13.60
CA GLU A 22 6.33 0.74 13.98
C GLU A 22 6.22 1.65 12.75
N GLY A 23 6.92 1.31 11.65
CA GLY A 23 6.91 2.10 10.42
C GLY A 23 5.49 2.41 9.91
N TRP A 24 4.64 1.40 9.78
CA TRP A 24 3.26 1.59 9.33
C TRP A 24 2.37 2.24 10.39
N LEU A 25 2.53 1.85 11.66
CA LEU A 25 1.73 2.38 12.77
C LEU A 25 1.96 3.88 12.97
N SER A 26 3.18 4.35 12.76
CA SER A 26 3.53 5.76 12.89
C SER A 26 3.23 6.54 11.59
N ALA A 27 3.35 5.91 10.42
CA ALA A 27 3.08 6.57 9.13
C ALA A 27 1.60 6.87 8.88
N MET A 28 0.70 5.94 9.20
CA MET A 28 -0.70 6.08 8.81
C MET A 28 -1.40 7.26 9.50
N PRO A 29 -1.19 7.52 10.82
CA PRO A 29 -1.64 8.74 11.46
C PRO A 29 -1.05 10.01 10.83
N TYR A 30 0.24 9.97 10.50
CA TYR A 30 0.93 11.10 9.86
C TYR A 30 0.28 11.46 8.51
N TRP A 31 0.08 10.48 7.63
CA TRP A 31 -0.57 10.68 6.34
C TRP A 31 -2.02 11.16 6.48
N ALA A 32 -2.77 10.63 7.44
CA ALA A 32 -4.14 11.07 7.70
C ALA A 32 -4.17 12.55 8.14
N GLN A 33 -3.32 12.95 9.08
CA GLN A 33 -3.22 14.33 9.55
C GLN A 33 -2.81 15.29 8.43
N LEU A 34 -1.90 14.85 7.56
CA LEU A 34 -1.46 15.62 6.39
C LEU A 34 -2.60 15.91 5.40
N MET A 35 -3.59 15.02 5.34
CA MET A 35 -4.82 15.19 4.56
C MET A 35 -5.93 15.93 5.32
N GLY A 36 -5.65 16.45 6.53
CA GLY A 36 -6.63 17.12 7.38
C GLY A 36 -7.59 16.16 8.11
N LEU A 37 -7.29 14.86 8.14
CA LEU A 37 -8.10 13.84 8.79
C LEU A 37 -7.55 13.49 10.18
N PRO A 38 -8.41 13.06 11.13
CA PRO A 38 -7.95 12.51 12.40
C PRO A 38 -6.98 11.34 12.25
N GLY A 39 -5.86 11.36 12.98
CA GLY A 39 -4.81 10.32 12.86
C GLY A 39 -5.28 8.88 13.10
N TRP A 40 -6.27 8.68 13.98
CA TRP A 40 -6.84 7.35 14.25
C TRP A 40 -7.51 6.73 13.03
N LEU A 41 -8.02 7.54 12.08
CA LEU A 41 -8.58 7.01 10.82
C LEU A 41 -7.52 6.30 9.99
N GLY A 42 -6.27 6.79 10.00
CA GLY A 42 -5.16 6.12 9.32
C GLY A 42 -4.95 4.70 9.86
N LEU A 43 -5.03 4.52 11.18
CA LEU A 43 -4.90 3.19 11.81
C LEU A 43 -6.08 2.28 11.46
N VAL A 44 -7.30 2.81 11.41
CA VAL A 44 -8.49 2.07 10.97
C VAL A 44 -8.33 1.59 9.53
N VAL A 45 -7.88 2.47 8.63
CA VAL A 45 -7.62 2.11 7.22
C VAL A 45 -6.54 1.03 7.12
N LEU A 46 -5.45 1.15 7.87
CA LEU A 46 -4.41 0.13 7.91
C LEU A 46 -4.95 -1.23 8.37
N ALA A 47 -5.70 -1.25 9.47
CA ALA A 47 -6.31 -2.47 9.99
C ALA A 47 -7.25 -3.11 8.96
N LEU A 48 -8.09 -2.30 8.30
CA LEU A 48 -8.98 -2.78 7.24
C LEU A 48 -8.21 -3.36 6.06
N LEU A 49 -7.14 -2.71 5.59
CA LEU A 49 -6.32 -3.20 4.49
C LEU A 49 -5.66 -4.56 4.82
N VAL A 50 -5.11 -4.69 6.03
CA VAL A 50 -4.50 -5.95 6.50
C VAL A 50 -5.55 -7.05 6.61
N LEU A 51 -6.71 -6.76 7.21
CA LEU A 51 -7.81 -7.73 7.36
C LEU A 51 -8.37 -8.16 6.00
N LEU A 52 -8.58 -7.23 5.07
CA LEU A 52 -9.06 -7.53 3.72
C LEU A 52 -8.04 -8.37 2.95
N PHE A 53 -6.74 -8.06 3.05
CA PHE A 53 -5.69 -8.84 2.43
C PHE A 53 -5.62 -10.26 2.99
N ALA A 54 -5.65 -10.41 4.32
CA ALA A 54 -5.70 -11.72 4.97
C ALA A 54 -6.95 -12.52 4.57
N ALA A 55 -8.12 -11.87 4.57
CA ALA A 55 -9.37 -12.49 4.13
C ALA A 55 -9.30 -12.92 2.65
N ALA A 56 -8.70 -12.11 1.77
CA ALA A 56 -8.50 -12.47 0.37
C ALA A 56 -7.58 -13.69 0.21
N LEU A 57 -6.49 -13.78 1.00
CA LEU A 57 -5.60 -14.94 0.98
C LEU A 57 -6.24 -16.22 1.53
N ILE A 58 -7.09 -16.11 2.54
CA ILE A 58 -7.72 -17.25 3.24
C ILE A 58 -8.96 -17.72 2.49
N PHE A 59 -9.86 -16.81 2.14
CA PHE A 59 -11.20 -17.10 1.60
C PHE A 59 -11.32 -16.85 0.09
N GLY A 60 -10.37 -16.17 -0.54
CA GLY A 60 -10.42 -15.83 -1.97
C GLY A 60 -10.39 -17.06 -2.88
N PRO A 61 -11.48 -17.37 -3.62
CA PRO A 61 -11.54 -18.57 -4.45
C PRO A 61 -10.53 -18.53 -5.62
N GLY A 62 -10.24 -17.34 -6.17
CA GLY A 62 -9.23 -17.19 -7.21
C GLY A 62 -7.81 -17.37 -6.67
N VAL A 63 -7.55 -16.90 -5.45
CA VAL A 63 -6.23 -17.00 -4.80
C VAL A 63 -5.93 -18.44 -4.38
N ARG A 64 -6.94 -19.19 -3.92
CA ARG A 64 -6.81 -20.63 -3.60
C ARG A 64 -6.39 -21.47 -4.81
N ARG A 65 -6.72 -21.06 -6.03
CA ARG A 65 -6.33 -21.75 -7.28
C ARG A 65 -4.87 -21.53 -7.67
N LEU A 66 -4.22 -20.49 -7.14
CA LEU A 66 -2.81 -20.19 -7.44
C LEU A 66 -1.83 -21.13 -6.71
N GLY A 67 -2.33 -22.01 -5.83
CA GLY A 67 -1.52 -22.92 -5.04
C GLY A 67 -1.05 -22.32 -3.71
N PRO A 68 -0.64 -23.17 -2.75
CA PRO A 68 -0.18 -22.74 -1.44
C PRO A 68 1.13 -21.93 -1.49
N GLU A 69 2.01 -22.17 -2.45
CA GLU A 69 3.34 -21.53 -2.57
C GLU A 69 3.20 -20.03 -2.80
N ILE A 70 2.36 -19.62 -3.77
CA ILE A 70 2.10 -18.20 -4.06
C ILE A 70 1.43 -17.51 -2.86
N ARG A 71 0.55 -18.23 -2.14
CA ARG A 71 -0.15 -17.69 -0.96
C ARG A 71 0.79 -17.46 0.20
N LEU A 72 1.67 -18.43 0.48
CA LEU A 72 2.66 -18.33 1.55
C LEU A 72 3.70 -17.26 1.23
N PHE A 73 4.16 -17.19 -0.02
CA PHE A 73 5.05 -16.12 -0.47
C PHE A 73 4.40 -14.74 -0.31
N ALA A 74 3.16 -14.57 -0.76
CA ALA A 74 2.45 -13.31 -0.62
C ALA A 74 2.23 -12.92 0.85
N ALA A 75 1.84 -13.88 1.69
CA ALA A 75 1.65 -13.66 3.12
C ALA A 75 2.96 -13.25 3.81
N SER A 76 4.04 -14.00 3.58
CA SER A 76 5.34 -13.72 4.18
C SER A 76 5.93 -12.40 3.69
N TYR A 77 5.74 -12.09 2.40
CA TYR A 77 6.22 -10.84 1.81
C TYR A 77 5.49 -9.61 2.35
N VAL A 78 4.16 -9.67 2.48
CA VAL A 78 3.40 -8.56 3.10
C VAL A 78 3.74 -8.43 4.58
N LEU A 79 3.89 -9.52 5.32
CA LEU A 79 4.34 -9.48 6.72
C LEU A 79 5.72 -8.85 6.85
N TYR A 80 6.65 -9.17 5.95
CA TYR A 80 7.97 -8.55 5.90
C TYR A 80 7.88 -7.03 5.64
N LEU A 81 7.08 -6.60 4.67
CA LEU A 81 6.87 -5.17 4.41
C LEU A 81 6.20 -4.48 5.60
N LEU A 82 5.22 -5.11 6.25
CA LEU A 82 4.60 -4.55 7.45
C LEU A 82 5.60 -4.41 8.59
N ALA A 83 6.50 -5.37 8.77
CA ALA A 83 7.47 -5.37 9.85
C ALA A 83 8.59 -4.34 9.65
N VAL A 84 9.11 -4.20 8.43
CA VAL A 84 10.39 -3.50 8.20
C VAL A 84 10.22 -2.16 7.48
N PHE A 85 9.12 -1.95 6.77
CA PHE A 85 9.01 -0.84 5.84
C PHE A 85 8.17 0.32 6.38
N PHE A 86 8.61 1.54 6.08
CA PHE A 86 7.85 2.77 6.29
C PHE A 86 7.18 3.19 4.96
N PRO A 87 5.84 3.32 4.89
CA PRO A 87 5.13 3.60 3.65
C PRO A 87 5.38 5.04 3.14
N GLN A 88 6.01 5.10 1.96
CA GLN A 88 6.42 6.31 1.25
C GLN A 88 6.17 6.19 -0.27
N SER A 89 6.82 7.00 -1.10
CA SER A 89 6.68 7.01 -2.57
C SER A 89 7.03 5.66 -3.25
N SER A 90 7.87 4.84 -2.62
CA SER A 90 8.25 3.52 -3.12
C SER A 90 7.27 2.39 -2.75
N THR A 91 6.22 2.67 -1.98
CA THR A 91 5.29 1.63 -1.50
C THR A 91 4.68 0.84 -2.65
N LEU A 92 4.17 1.52 -3.68
CA LEU A 92 3.56 0.84 -4.84
C LEU A 92 4.56 -0.05 -5.58
N ARG A 93 5.82 0.39 -5.68
CA ARG A 93 6.88 -0.37 -6.34
C ARG A 93 7.21 -1.65 -5.57
N LEU A 94 7.21 -1.58 -4.25
CA LEU A 94 7.45 -2.74 -3.40
C LEU A 94 6.27 -3.70 -3.37
N LEU A 95 5.08 -3.31 -3.85
CA LEU A 95 3.96 -4.24 -3.98
C LEU A 95 3.99 -5.02 -5.31
N PHE A 96 4.88 -4.69 -6.27
CA PHE A 96 4.98 -5.41 -7.55
C PHE A 96 5.23 -6.92 -7.42
N PRO A 97 6.03 -7.43 -6.47
CA PRO A 97 6.19 -8.88 -6.29
C PRO A 97 4.90 -9.62 -5.93
N LEU A 98 3.86 -8.91 -5.48
CA LEU A 98 2.52 -9.46 -5.29
C LEU A 98 1.72 -9.58 -6.60
N ALA A 99 2.33 -9.25 -7.74
CA ALA A 99 1.71 -9.32 -9.05
C ALA A 99 1.01 -10.66 -9.36
N PRO A 100 1.54 -11.84 -8.97
CA PRO A 100 0.88 -13.12 -9.20
C PRO A 100 -0.54 -13.21 -8.60
N LEU A 101 -0.83 -12.47 -7.51
CA LEU A 101 -2.17 -12.43 -6.92
C LEU A 101 -3.22 -11.82 -7.87
N TRP A 102 -2.82 -10.93 -8.79
CA TRP A 102 -3.74 -10.39 -9.80
C TRP A 102 -4.21 -11.47 -10.79
N GLY A 103 -3.47 -12.57 -10.94
CA GLY A 103 -3.92 -13.74 -11.68
C GLY A 103 -5.24 -14.33 -11.14
N ALA A 104 -5.50 -14.19 -9.84
CA ALA A 104 -6.77 -14.59 -9.22
C ALA A 104 -7.96 -13.74 -9.72
N VAL A 105 -7.72 -12.46 -10.03
CA VAL A 105 -8.73 -11.53 -10.55
C VAL A 105 -8.93 -11.75 -12.05
N GLY A 106 -7.83 -11.97 -12.78
CA GLY A 106 -7.83 -12.19 -14.23
C GLY A 106 -8.50 -13.49 -14.70
N TRP A 107 -8.74 -14.44 -13.79
CA TRP A 107 -9.41 -15.71 -14.11
C TRP A 107 -10.86 -15.53 -14.60
N ARG A 108 -11.56 -14.46 -14.19
CA ARG A 108 -12.93 -14.23 -14.66
C ARG A 108 -12.90 -13.77 -16.11
N ARG A 109 -13.36 -14.64 -17.02
CA ARG A 109 -13.48 -14.43 -18.47
C ARG A 109 -14.58 -13.40 -18.86
N SER A 110 -14.83 -12.40 -18.03
CA SER A 110 -15.82 -11.34 -18.28
C SER A 110 -15.14 -10.12 -18.87
N TRP A 111 -15.55 -9.74 -20.08
CA TRP A 111 -15.02 -8.57 -20.78
C TRP A 111 -15.36 -7.25 -20.06
N TRP A 112 -16.51 -7.19 -19.38
CA TRP A 112 -16.90 -6.05 -18.55
C TRP A 112 -15.94 -5.79 -17.41
N LEU A 113 -15.47 -6.85 -16.72
CA LEU A 113 -14.49 -6.72 -15.65
C LEU A 113 -13.15 -6.21 -16.19
N ARG A 114 -12.74 -6.67 -17.39
CA ARG A 114 -11.54 -6.18 -18.05
C ARG A 114 -11.65 -4.70 -18.41
N GLY A 115 -12.81 -4.28 -18.95
CA GLY A 115 -13.10 -2.88 -19.25
C GLY A 115 -13.12 -2.00 -18.00
N ALA A 116 -13.76 -2.46 -16.93
CA ALA A 116 -13.80 -1.75 -15.66
C ALA A 116 -12.40 -1.58 -15.05
N VAL A 117 -11.57 -2.62 -15.07
CA VAL A 117 -10.17 -2.54 -14.61
C VAL A 117 -9.36 -1.58 -15.47
N LEU A 118 -9.52 -1.62 -16.81
CA LEU A 118 -8.84 -0.70 -17.71
C LEU A 118 -9.21 0.76 -17.42
N LEU A 119 -10.52 1.05 -17.32
CA LEU A 119 -11.01 2.40 -17.01
C LEU A 119 -10.54 2.86 -15.63
N ALA A 120 -10.53 1.98 -14.64
CA ALA A 120 -10.00 2.27 -13.31
C ALA A 120 -8.49 2.60 -13.35
N CYS A 121 -7.70 1.83 -14.11
CA CYS A 121 -6.27 2.10 -14.29
C CYS A 121 -6.03 3.46 -14.98
N ILE A 122 -6.78 3.76 -16.04
CA ILE A 122 -6.67 5.04 -16.75
C ILE A 122 -7.07 6.21 -15.84
N GLY A 123 -8.18 6.06 -15.10
CA GLY A 123 -8.63 7.06 -14.15
C GLY A 123 -7.62 7.29 -13.03
N LEU A 124 -7.03 6.21 -12.49
CA LEU A 124 -6.01 6.30 -11.46
C LEU A 124 -4.72 6.95 -11.97
N GLN A 125 -4.31 6.65 -13.20
CA GLN A 125 -3.19 7.32 -13.86
C GLN A 125 -3.44 8.82 -14.03
N ALA A 126 -4.62 9.22 -14.52
CA ALA A 126 -4.98 10.62 -14.67
C ALA A 126 -5.02 11.36 -13.32
N LEU A 127 -5.63 10.75 -12.30
CA LEU A 127 -5.69 11.30 -10.95
C LEU A 127 -4.29 11.46 -10.34
N TRP A 128 -3.40 10.49 -10.57
CA TRP A 128 -2.03 10.53 -10.08
C TRP A 128 -1.24 11.66 -10.76
N ILE A 129 -1.31 11.77 -12.09
CA ILE A 129 -0.65 12.86 -12.84
C ILE A 129 -1.16 14.22 -12.38
N ALA A 130 -2.48 14.39 -12.27
CA ALA A 130 -3.08 15.63 -11.78
C ALA A 130 -2.63 15.95 -10.35
N ASN A 131 -2.54 14.95 -9.45
CA ASN A 131 -2.07 15.18 -8.10
C ASN A 131 -0.59 15.55 -8.02
N VAL A 132 0.27 14.91 -8.82
CA VAL A 132 1.72 15.08 -8.71
C VAL A 132 2.22 16.30 -9.47
N TYR A 133 1.65 16.58 -10.66
CA TYR A 133 2.09 17.65 -11.56
C TYR A 133 1.10 18.81 -11.66
N GLY A 134 -0.17 18.61 -11.28
CA GLY A 134 -1.20 19.65 -11.42
C GLY A 134 -1.26 20.64 -10.26
N PHE A 135 -0.80 20.26 -9.07
CA PHE A 135 -0.93 21.07 -7.85
C PHE A 135 0.44 21.25 -7.17
N ALA A 136 1.23 22.23 -7.57
CA ALA A 136 2.56 22.50 -7.03
C ALA A 136 2.55 23.20 -5.65
N ASN A 137 1.78 22.68 -4.69
CA ASN A 137 1.51 23.37 -3.41
C ASN A 137 2.00 22.62 -2.15
N THR A 138 2.65 21.46 -2.30
CA THR A 138 3.11 20.63 -1.17
C THR A 138 4.42 19.93 -1.49
N PHE A 139 5.25 19.64 -0.48
CA PHE A 139 6.62 19.12 -0.65
C PHE A 139 6.70 17.72 -1.30
N TRP A 140 5.60 16.97 -1.35
CA TRP A 140 5.52 15.65 -2.02
C TRP A 140 4.94 15.72 -3.45
N ARG A 141 4.75 16.93 -4.00
CA ARG A 141 4.35 17.20 -5.40
C ARG A 141 5.51 17.89 -6.13
N VAL A 142 5.58 17.75 -7.45
CA VAL A 142 6.66 18.36 -8.24
C VAL A 142 6.38 19.87 -8.37
N PRO A 143 7.37 20.75 -8.09
CA PRO A 143 7.22 22.20 -8.25
C PRO A 143 6.89 22.63 -9.68
#